data_AF-A0A1I6Z6V2-F1
#
_entry.id   AF-A0A1I6Z6V2-F1
#
_cell.length_a   1.000
_cell.length_b   1.000
_cell.length_c   1.000
_cell.angle_alpha   90.00
_cell.angle_beta   90.00
_cell.angle_gamma   90.00
#
_symmetry.space_group_name_H-M   'P 1'
#
loop_
_entity.id
_entity.type
_entity.pdbx_description
1 polymer ?
#
loop_
_entity_poly.entity_id
_entity_poly.type
_entity_poly.pdbx_seq_one_letter_code
_entity_poly.pdbx_strand_id
1 'polypeptide(L)' 'MSFLKYCPECHSKLENNLFEGFQYCHVCGYWTKKETVRLEPLIIME' A
#
# COMPACT_ATOMS: atom_id res chain seq x y z
N MET A 1 -9.68 -8.69 0.01
CA MET A 1 -8.72 -7.83 0.73
C MET A 1 -7.54 -7.56 -0.19
N SER A 2 -7.39 -6.32 -0.67
CA SER A 2 -6.28 -5.92 -1.55
C SER A 2 -5.09 -5.47 -0.71
N PHE A 3 -3.93 -6.13 -0.89
CA PHE A 3 -2.69 -5.80 -0.19
C PHE A 3 -1.59 -5.52 -1.22
N LEU A 4 -0.78 -4.49 -0.99
CA LEU A 4 0.42 -4.26 -1.78
C LEU A 4 1.52 -5.23 -1.30
N LYS A 5 2.05 -6.04 -2.22
CA LYS A 5 3.20 -6.91 -1.94
C LYS A 5 4.51 -6.11 -1.83
N TYR A 6 4.59 -5.01 -2.56
CA TYR A 6 5.78 -4.17 -2.70
C TYR A 6 5.44 -2.72 -2.44
N CYS A 7 6.39 -1.98 -1.88
CA CYS A 7 6.28 -0.55 -1.66
C CYS A 7 6.23 0.18 -3.01
N PRO A 8 5.25 1.06 -3.25
CA PRO A 8 5.16 1.81 -4.50
C PRO A 8 6.30 2.83 -4.68
N GLU A 9 6.92 3.28 -3.59
CA GLU A 9 8.00 4.27 -3.63
C GLU A 9 9.38 3.65 -3.94
N CYS A 10 9.72 2.56 -3.24
CA CYS A 10 11.07 1.99 -3.28
C CYS A 10 11.13 0.52 -3.73
N HIS A 11 9.97 -0.07 -4.07
CA HIS A 11 9.84 -1.47 -4.48
C HIS A 11 10.35 -2.52 -3.49
N SER A 12 10.67 -2.13 -2.24
CA SER A 12 10.98 -3.08 -1.19
C SER A 12 9.75 -3.93 -0.84
N LYS A 13 9.95 -5.07 -0.18
CA LYS A 13 8.84 -5.79 0.43
C LYS A 13 8.19 -4.90 1.50
N LEU A 14 6.87 -4.81 1.47
CA LEU A 14 6.07 -4.21 2.54
C LEU A 14 5.92 -5.23 3.66
N GLU A 15 6.11 -4.79 4.91
CA GLU A 15 5.78 -5.60 6.06
C GLU A 15 4.31 -5.40 6.44
N ASN A 16 3.67 -6.52 6.79
CA ASN A 16 2.26 -6.57 7.16
C ASN A 16 2.07 -6.48 8.68
N ASN A 17 3.00 -5.84 9.38
CA ASN A 17 3.18 -6.05 10.81
C ASN A 17 2.41 -5.04 11.69
N LEU A 18 1.67 -5.64 12.64
CA LEU A 18 1.26 -5.17 13.98
C LEU A 18 -0.10 -4.48 14.18
N PHE A 19 -0.64 -3.71 13.24
CA PHE A 19 -1.99 -3.12 13.42
C PHE A 19 -2.93 -3.56 12.30
N GLU A 20 -4.06 -4.16 12.68
CA GLU A 20 -5.13 -4.66 11.79
C GLU A 20 -5.67 -3.53 10.90
N GLY A 21 -5.00 -3.31 9.77
CA GLY A 21 -5.43 -2.30 8.81
C GLY A 21 -4.33 -1.48 8.17
N PHE A 22 -3.04 -1.69 8.45
CA PHE A 22 -1.97 -0.91 7.80
C PHE A 22 -0.84 -1.78 7.25
N GLN A 23 -0.17 -1.28 6.21
CA GLN A 23 1.07 -1.80 5.66
C GLN A 23 2.15 -0.73 5.79
N TYR A 24 3.36 -1.14 6.14
CA TYR A 24 4.48 -0.25 6.38
C TYR A 24 5.74 -0.73 5.66
N CYS A 25 6.52 0.21 5.14
CA CYS A 25 7.81 -0.01 4.50
C CYS A 25 8.92 0.47 5.42
N HIS A 26 9.73 -0.46 5.93
CA HIS A 26 10.88 -0.15 6.78
C HIS A 26 12.06 0.49 6.02
N VAL A 27 12.05 0.47 4.69
CA VAL A 27 13.14 0.99 3.85
C VAL A 27 13.02 2.50 3.64
N CYS A 28 11.83 2.98 3.27
CA CYS A 28 11.59 4.39 2.95
C CYS A 28 10.61 5.09 3.90
N GLY A 29 9.98 4.34 4.82
CA GLY A 29 8.99 4.87 5.76
C GLY A 29 7.57 5.02 5.18
N TYR A 30 7.33 4.57 3.95
CA TYR A 30 5.99 4.54 3.36
C TYR A 30 5.01 3.74 4.21
N TRP A 31 3.78 4.23 4.35
CA TRP A 31 2.70 3.49 5.00
C TRP A 31 1.38 3.71 4.26
N THR A 32 0.53 2.69 4.28
CA THR A 32 -0.83 2.78 3.72
C THR A 32 -1.81 2.01 4.59
N LYS A 33 -3.07 2.42 4.57
CA LYS A 33 -4.15 1.60 5.10
C LYS A 33 -4.42 0.43 4.14
N LYS A 34 -4.62 -0.77 4.68
CA LYS A 34 -5.15 -1.94 3.96
C LYS A 34 -6.54 -1.56 3.46
N GLU A 35 -6.91 -2.02 2.26
CA GLU A 35 -8.21 -1.79 1.61
C GLU A 35 -8.52 -0.36 1.12
N THR A 36 -7.68 0.66 1.35
CA THR A 36 -7.82 1.97 0.68
C THR A 36 -7.14 2.02 -0.69
N VAL A 37 -6.36 1.00 -1.02
CA VAL A 37 -5.72 0.88 -2.33
C VAL A 37 -6.77 0.43 -3.34
N ARG A 38 -7.40 1.40 -4.00
CA ARG A 38 -8.10 1.19 -5.26
C ARG A 38 -7.05 0.82 -6.31
N LEU A 39 -7.06 -0.42 -6.77
CA LEU A 39 -6.23 -0.89 -7.88
C LEU A 39 -6.80 -0.46 -9.25
N GLU A 40 -8.02 0.08 -9.26
CA GLU A 40 -8.69 0.56 -10.45
C GLU A 40 -8.28 2.03 -10.68
N PRO A 41 -7.79 2.38 -11.89
CA PRO A 41 -7.53 3.76 -12.22
C PRO A 41 -8.84 4.56 -12.10
N LEU A 42 -8.79 5.70 -11.41
CA LEU A 42 -9.84 6.71 -11.50
C LEU A 42 -9.79 7.29 -12.91
N ILE A 43 -10.60 6.76 -13.81
CA ILE A 43 -10.86 7.40 -15.11
C ILE A 43 -11.68 8.66 -14.79
N ILE A 44 -11.02 9.80 -14.74
CA ILE A 44 -11.68 11.10 -14.75
C ILE A 44 -12.04 11.34 -16.21
N MET A 45 -13.31 11.11 -16.55
CA MET A 45 -13.84 11.56 -17.83
C MET A 45 -14.20 13.04 -17.65
N GLU A 46 -13.51 13.92 -18.39
CA GLU A 46 -13.94 15.31 -18.62
C GLU A 46 -15.15 15.36 -19.56
#